data_AF-A0A1M4PM64-F1
#
_entry.id   AF-A0A1M4PM64-F1
#
_cell.length_a   1.000
_cell.length_b   1.000
_cell.length_c   1.000
_cell.angle_alpha   90.00
_cell.angle_beta   90.00
_cell.angle_gamma   90.00
#
_symmetry.space_group_name_H-M   'P 1'
#
loop_
_entity.id
_entity.type
_entity.pdbx_description
1 polymer ?
#
loop_
_entity_poly.entity_id
_entity_poly.type
_entity_poly.pdbx_seq_one_letter_code
_entity_poly.pdbx_strand_id
1 'polypeptide(L)'
;MWRYIRRGKKKFVIELIDFAIEITPTESKKKSMKDAKRYILNNWEGINNLFGEEKYRCSAEGHISHILSDRLSSRPMGWSLIGADEMARMRAYKANGGSIKEYYRNQRIEKKNEERILELDKRVVNRVKRTYNNIDPDIMIDMPYITKTEGRWLKNMLSNSSF
;
A
#
# COMPACT_ATOMS: atom_id res chain seq x y z
N MET A 1 -4.48 -27.36 29.26
CA MET A 1 -3.78 -26.12 28.85
C MET A 1 -4.70 -25.09 28.20
N TRP A 2 -5.27 -25.39 27.02
CA TRP A 2 -6.07 -24.45 26.22
C TRP A 2 -7.20 -23.74 26.98
N ARG A 3 -7.92 -24.47 27.83
CA ARG A 3 -8.99 -23.91 28.68
C ARG A 3 -8.50 -22.82 29.63
N TYR A 4 -7.26 -22.90 30.12
CA TYR A 4 -6.69 -21.89 31.01
C TYR A 4 -6.21 -20.65 30.24
N ILE A 5 -5.68 -20.85 29.03
CA ILE A 5 -5.31 -19.76 28.12
C ILE A 5 -6.56 -18.93 27.78
N ARG A 6 -7.63 -19.58 27.32
CA ARG A 6 -8.90 -18.92 26.98
C ARG A 6 -9.53 -18.15 28.14
N ARG A 7 -9.25 -18.53 29.39
CA ARG A 7 -9.77 -17.89 30.60
C ARG A 7 -8.82 -16.84 31.19
N GLY A 8 -7.73 -16.51 30.50
CA GLY A 8 -6.73 -15.54 30.96
C GLY A 8 -5.97 -15.99 32.22
N LYS A 9 -5.96 -17.29 32.54
CA LYS A 9 -5.36 -17.83 33.77
C LYS A 9 -3.85 -18.07 33.60
N LYS A 10 -3.07 -16.99 33.47
CA LYS A 10 -1.62 -17.01 33.17
C LYS A 10 -0.81 -17.93 34.07
N LYS A 11 -1.00 -17.81 35.39
CA LYS A 11 -0.25 -18.58 36.40
C LYS A 11 -0.41 -20.09 36.22
N PHE A 12 -1.66 -20.56 36.06
CA PHE A 12 -1.96 -21.97 35.81
C PHE A 12 -1.40 -22.49 34.48
N VAL A 13 -1.30 -21.64 33.46
CA VAL A 13 -0.67 -22.01 32.19
C VAL A 13 0.83 -22.22 32.37
N ILE A 14 1.50 -21.33 33.11
CA ILE A 14 2.94 -21.44 33.41
C ILE A 14 3.24 -22.72 34.16
N GLU A 15 2.53 -22.96 35.27
CA GLU A 15 2.70 -24.14 36.12
C GLU A 15 2.50 -25.44 35.32
N LEU A 16 1.49 -25.48 34.45
CA LEU A 16 1.24 -26.64 33.60
C LEU A 16 2.35 -26.88 32.57
N ILE A 17 2.90 -25.83 31.96
CA ILE A 17 4.02 -25.96 31.01
C ILE A 17 5.28 -26.42 31.75
N ASP A 18 5.56 -25.87 32.93
CA ASP A 18 6.74 -26.23 33.72
C ASP A 18 6.68 -27.68 34.16
N PHE A 19 5.53 -28.13 34.67
CA PHE A 19 5.30 -29.54 34.96
C PHE A 19 5.50 -30.43 33.72
N ALA A 20 4.98 -30.01 32.56
CA ALA A 20 5.14 -30.76 31.32
C ALA A 20 6.60 -30.83 30.85
N ILE A 21 7.40 -29.78 31.06
CA ILE A 21 8.84 -29.76 30.78
C ILE A 21 9.59 -30.73 31.69
N GLU A 22 9.22 -30.77 32.98
CA GLU A 22 9.85 -31.62 33.99
C GLU A 22 9.67 -33.11 33.69
N ILE A 23 8.45 -33.54 33.35
CA ILE A 23 8.15 -34.95 33.04
C ILE A 23 8.66 -35.41 31.67
N THR A 24 9.03 -34.49 30.78
CA THR A 24 9.45 -34.83 29.42
C THR A 24 10.87 -35.37 29.44
N PRO A 25 11.15 -36.60 28.96
CA PRO A 25 12.50 -37.18 29.06
C PRO A 25 13.50 -36.61 28.04
N THR A 26 13.03 -36.17 26.87
CA THR A 26 13.91 -35.78 25.76
C THR A 26 14.32 -34.31 25.84
N GLU A 27 15.63 -34.02 25.89
CA GLU A 27 16.16 -32.66 25.96
C GLU A 27 15.78 -31.78 24.76
N SER A 28 15.71 -32.33 23.54
CA SER A 28 15.25 -31.58 22.36
C SER A 28 13.79 -31.13 22.48
N LYS A 29 12.93 -31.98 23.03
CA LYS A 29 11.53 -31.66 23.31
C LYS A 29 11.42 -30.64 24.45
N LYS A 30 12.20 -30.79 25.53
CA LYS A 30 12.27 -29.78 26.61
C LYS A 30 12.65 -28.41 26.06
N LYS A 31 13.67 -28.34 25.18
CA LYS A 31 14.08 -27.09 24.53
C LYS A 31 12.93 -26.47 23.74
N SER A 32 12.28 -27.26 22.89
CA SER A 32 11.13 -26.80 22.11
C SER A 32 9.98 -26.29 22.99
N MET A 33 9.71 -26.96 24.12
CA MET A 33 8.69 -26.55 25.08
C MET A 33 9.08 -25.27 25.84
N LYS A 34 10.36 -25.10 26.19
CA LYS A 34 10.89 -23.85 26.78
C LYS A 34 10.76 -22.68 25.81
N ASP A 35 11.07 -22.90 24.52
CA ASP A 35 10.90 -21.89 23.48
C ASP A 35 9.42 -21.52 23.30
N ALA A 36 8.52 -22.51 23.28
CA ALA A 36 7.07 -22.30 23.23
C ALA A 36 6.57 -21.53 24.48
N LYS A 37 7.05 -21.87 25.68
CA LYS A 37 6.76 -21.15 26.93
C LYS A 37 7.13 -19.68 26.79
N ARG A 38 8.36 -19.40 26.35
CA ARG A 38 8.87 -18.04 26.15
C ARG A 38 7.99 -17.27 25.17
N TYR A 39 7.62 -17.89 24.05
CA TYR A 39 6.73 -17.28 23.07
C TYR A 39 5.36 -16.93 23.64
N ILE A 40 4.70 -17.87 24.34
CA ILE A 40 3.38 -17.64 24.95
C ILE A 40 3.44 -16.52 25.98
N LEU A 41 4.50 -16.44 26.77
CA LEU A 41 4.65 -15.43 27.80
C LEU A 41 4.90 -14.03 27.24
N ASN A 42 5.76 -13.94 26.22
CA ASN A 42 6.07 -12.68 25.56
C ASN A 42 4.85 -12.10 24.82
N ASN A 43 3.98 -12.98 24.29
CA ASN A 43 2.79 -12.59 23.54
C ASN A 43 1.49 -12.70 24.36
N TRP A 44 1.58 -12.79 25.68
CA TRP A 44 0.44 -13.12 26.55
C TRP A 44 -0.74 -12.15 26.37
N GLU A 45 -0.46 -10.85 26.27
CA GLU A 45 -1.48 -9.81 26.09
C GLU A 45 -2.22 -9.99 24.77
N GLY A 46 -1.49 -10.16 23.66
CA GLY A 46 -2.09 -10.42 22.34
C GLY A 46 -2.92 -11.70 22.30
N ILE A 47 -2.45 -12.76 22.96
CA ILE A 47 -3.19 -14.03 23.10
C ILE A 47 -4.48 -13.81 23.91
N ASN A 48 -4.43 -13.02 24.99
CA ASN A 48 -5.61 -12.72 25.80
C ASN A 48 -6.64 -11.87 25.03
N ASN A 49 -6.17 -10.90 24.27
CA ASN A 49 -7.00 -10.01 23.44
C ASN A 49 -7.77 -10.80 22.35
N LEU A 50 -7.21 -11.90 21.83
CA LEU A 50 -7.88 -12.81 20.90
C LEU A 50 -9.21 -13.38 21.46
N PHE A 51 -9.33 -13.50 22.78
CA PHE A 51 -10.51 -14.06 23.45
C PHE A 51 -11.46 -13.00 24.01
N GLY A 52 -11.08 -11.72 23.96
CA GLY A 52 -11.86 -10.61 24.52
C GLY A 52 -13.02 -10.17 23.62
N GLU A 53 -12.73 -9.81 22.37
CA GLU A 53 -13.76 -9.36 21.41
C GLU A 53 -14.08 -10.44 20.37
N GLU A 54 -15.36 -10.77 20.20
CA GLU A 54 -15.80 -11.78 19.22
C GLU A 54 -15.58 -11.32 17.77
N LYS A 55 -15.44 -10.01 17.56
CA LYS A 55 -15.30 -9.34 16.26
C LYS A 55 -14.02 -9.70 15.50
N TYR A 56 -12.94 -10.11 16.20
CA TYR A 56 -11.61 -10.29 15.59
C TYR A 56 -11.15 -11.76 15.54
N ARG A 57 -12.07 -12.72 15.49
CA ARG A 57 -11.74 -14.13 15.31
C ARG A 57 -11.52 -14.49 13.83
N CYS A 58 -10.43 -14.01 13.23
CA CYS A 58 -9.99 -14.52 11.93
C CYS A 58 -8.57 -15.06 12.03
N SER A 59 -8.28 -16.13 11.28
CA SER A 59 -6.89 -16.56 11.02
C SER A 59 -6.33 -15.59 9.99
N ALA A 60 -6.06 -14.34 10.39
CA ALA A 60 -5.58 -13.29 9.49
C ALA A 60 -4.32 -13.78 8.75
N GLU A 61 -3.38 -14.37 9.48
CA GLU A 61 -2.16 -14.95 8.93
C GLU A 61 -2.45 -16.11 7.95
N GLY A 62 -3.39 -17.00 8.29
CA GLY A 62 -3.78 -18.10 7.42
C GLY A 62 -4.47 -17.63 6.14
N HIS A 63 -5.38 -16.66 6.24
CA HIS A 63 -6.05 -16.06 5.08
C HIS A 63 -5.09 -15.26 4.20
N ILE A 64 -4.22 -14.44 4.80
CA ILE A 64 -3.21 -13.66 4.07
C ILE A 64 -2.22 -14.61 3.38
N SER A 65 -1.74 -15.63 4.09
CA SER A 65 -0.86 -16.64 3.51
C SER A 65 -1.56 -17.41 2.41
N HIS A 66 -2.82 -17.80 2.57
CA HIS A 66 -3.56 -18.49 1.52
C HIS A 66 -3.70 -17.62 0.25
N ILE A 67 -4.04 -16.33 0.41
CA ILE A 67 -4.21 -15.41 -0.72
C ILE A 67 -2.88 -15.14 -1.45
N LEU A 68 -1.79 -14.97 -0.70
CA LEU A 68 -0.49 -14.56 -1.24
C LEU A 68 0.39 -15.75 -1.66
N SER A 69 0.45 -16.81 -0.85
CA SER A 69 1.32 -17.97 -1.09
C SER A 69 0.94 -18.76 -2.33
N ASP A 70 -0.32 -18.70 -2.76
CA ASP A 70 -0.84 -19.40 -3.94
C ASP A 70 -0.10 -19.07 -5.25
N ARG A 71 0.56 -17.90 -5.31
CA ARG A 71 1.38 -17.50 -6.45
C ARG A 71 2.77 -17.01 -6.10
N LEU A 72 2.97 -16.49 -4.89
CA LEU A 72 4.27 -15.97 -4.47
C LEU A 72 5.17 -17.06 -3.88
N SER A 73 4.60 -18.17 -3.37
CA SER A 73 5.35 -19.24 -2.72
C SER A 73 5.21 -20.59 -3.41
N SER A 74 4.00 -21.00 -3.82
CA SER A 74 3.76 -22.33 -4.41
C SER A 74 4.08 -22.40 -5.90
N ARG A 75 3.99 -21.27 -6.62
CA ARG A 75 4.31 -21.14 -8.05
C ARG A 75 5.16 -19.89 -8.31
N PRO A 76 6.35 -19.80 -7.69
CA PRO A 76 7.19 -18.63 -7.82
C PRO A 76 7.61 -18.47 -9.28
N MET A 77 7.51 -17.26 -9.80
CA MET A 77 8.18 -16.89 -11.06
C MET A 77 9.35 -15.98 -10.69
N GLY A 78 10.28 -15.79 -11.63
CA GLY A 78 11.35 -14.78 -11.50
C GLY A 78 10.76 -13.38 -11.54
N TRP A 79 10.20 -12.91 -10.43
CA TRP A 79 9.70 -11.55 -10.29
C TRP A 79 10.84 -10.61 -9.89
N SER A 80 10.85 -9.42 -10.46
CA SER A 80 11.57 -8.29 -9.85
C SER A 80 10.91 -7.93 -8.51
N LEU A 81 11.63 -7.20 -7.65
CA LEU A 81 11.08 -6.72 -6.37
C LEU A 81 9.77 -5.95 -6.58
N ILE A 82 9.74 -5.09 -7.59
CA ILE A 82 8.56 -4.29 -7.96
C ILE A 82 7.44 -5.18 -8.46
N GLY A 83 7.73 -6.13 -9.36
CA GLY A 83 6.72 -7.04 -9.88
C GLY A 83 6.11 -7.94 -8.80
N ALA A 84 6.89 -8.33 -7.80
CA ALA A 84 6.39 -9.07 -6.65
C ALA A 84 5.41 -8.24 -5.80
N ASP A 85 5.73 -6.96 -5.53
CA ASP A 85 4.86 -6.04 -4.80
C ASP A 85 3.54 -5.77 -5.55
N GLU A 86 3.62 -5.45 -6.85
CA GLU A 86 2.45 -5.22 -7.68
C GLU A 86 1.54 -6.45 -7.73
N MET A 87 2.13 -7.65 -7.85
CA MET A 87 1.39 -8.90 -7.83
C MET A 87 0.69 -9.16 -6.49
N ALA A 88 1.35 -8.86 -5.37
CA ALA A 88 0.76 -8.97 -4.04
C ALA A 88 -0.44 -8.02 -3.89
N ARG A 89 -0.29 -6.75 -4.31
CA ARG A 89 -1.37 -5.75 -4.27
C ARG A 89 -2.56 -6.16 -5.13
N MET A 90 -2.33 -6.64 -6.35
CA MET A 90 -3.42 -7.11 -7.23
C MET A 90 -4.17 -8.31 -6.65
N ARG A 91 -3.46 -9.23 -6.00
CA ARG A 91 -4.07 -10.38 -5.31
C ARG A 91 -4.95 -9.93 -4.15
N ALA A 92 -4.45 -9.03 -3.31
CA ALA A 92 -5.23 -8.44 -2.20
C ALA A 92 -6.46 -7.69 -2.71
N TYR A 93 -6.31 -6.87 -3.76
CA TYR A 93 -7.42 -6.15 -4.37
C TYR A 93 -8.51 -7.09 -4.88
N LYS A 94 -8.12 -8.16 -5.59
CA LYS A 94 -9.07 -9.19 -6.06
C LYS A 94 -9.76 -9.92 -4.91
N ALA A 95 -9.03 -10.27 -3.86
CA ALA A 95 -9.59 -10.93 -2.68
C ALA A 95 -10.60 -10.04 -1.94
N ASN A 96 -10.40 -8.73 -1.98
CA ASN A 96 -11.34 -7.73 -1.45
C ASN A 96 -12.55 -7.47 -2.38
N GLY A 97 -12.75 -8.28 -3.44
CA GLY A 97 -13.85 -8.13 -4.39
C GLY A 97 -13.58 -7.17 -5.54
N GLY A 98 -12.36 -6.64 -5.65
CA GLY A 98 -11.97 -5.74 -6.73
C GLY A 98 -11.90 -6.41 -8.10
N SER A 99 -12.36 -5.71 -9.14
CA SER A 99 -12.26 -6.16 -10.53
C SER A 99 -10.98 -5.62 -11.18
N ILE A 100 -9.99 -6.48 -11.38
CA ILE A 100 -8.71 -6.11 -12.04
C ILE A 100 -8.97 -5.54 -13.45
N LYS A 101 -9.95 -6.10 -14.18
CA LYS A 101 -10.32 -5.64 -15.52
C LYS A 101 -10.83 -4.19 -15.49
N GLU A 102 -11.65 -3.87 -14.50
CA GLU A 102 -12.21 -2.53 -14.33
C GLU A 102 -11.14 -1.54 -13.90
N TYR A 103 -10.27 -1.94 -12.96
CA TYR A 103 -9.10 -1.16 -12.56
C TYR A 103 -8.26 -0.73 -13.77
N TYR A 104 -7.88 -1.67 -14.64
CA TYR A 104 -7.12 -1.34 -15.86
C TYR A 104 -7.92 -0.51 -16.86
N ARG A 105 -9.24 -0.71 -16.95
CA ARG A 105 -10.10 0.11 -17.82
C ARG A 105 -10.08 1.56 -17.36
N ASN A 106 -10.26 1.80 -16.06
CA ASN A 106 -10.30 3.15 -15.48
C ASN A 106 -8.94 3.85 -15.63
N GLN A 107 -7.85 3.16 -15.30
CA GLN A 107 -6.48 3.64 -15.52
C GLN A 107 -6.22 4.09 -16.97
N ARG A 108 -6.71 3.33 -17.96
CA ARG A 108 -6.59 3.71 -19.38
C ARG A 108 -7.42 4.94 -19.74
N ILE A 109 -8.59 5.11 -19.12
CA ILE A 109 -9.45 6.28 -19.35
C ILE A 109 -8.81 7.52 -18.73
N GLU A 110 -8.34 7.43 -17.49
CA GLU A 110 -7.64 8.50 -16.79
C GLU A 110 -6.43 8.98 -17.60
N LYS A 111 -5.57 8.06 -18.04
CA LYS A 111 -4.40 8.40 -18.86
C LYS A 111 -4.80 9.11 -20.17
N LYS A 112 -5.86 8.67 -20.83
CA LYS A 112 -6.38 9.34 -22.04
C LYS A 112 -6.94 10.73 -21.75
N ASN A 113 -7.56 10.91 -20.58
CA ASN A 113 -8.07 12.21 -20.17
C ASN A 113 -6.91 13.17 -19.85
N GLU A 114 -5.88 12.71 -19.16
CA GLU A 114 -4.64 13.48 -18.91
C GLU A 114 -3.98 13.89 -20.23
N GLU A 115 -3.84 12.97 -21.18
CA GLU A 115 -3.30 13.26 -22.51
C GLU A 115 -4.13 14.33 -23.24
N ARG A 116 -5.47 14.26 -23.15
CA ARG A 116 -6.36 15.28 -23.72
C ARG A 116 -6.23 16.64 -23.05
N ILE A 117 -6.13 16.69 -21.72
CA ILE A 117 -5.95 17.94 -20.96
C ILE A 117 -4.65 18.61 -21.41
N LEU A 118 -3.54 17.85 -21.46
CA LEU A 118 -2.26 18.36 -21.94
C LEU A 118 -2.32 18.86 -23.39
N GLU A 119 -3.12 18.23 -24.25
CA GLU A 119 -3.33 18.69 -25.62
C GLU A 119 -4.13 20.00 -25.67
N LEU A 120 -5.19 20.12 -24.87
CA LEU A 120 -6.00 21.33 -24.77
C LEU A 120 -5.17 22.50 -24.24
N ASP A 121 -4.36 22.30 -23.21
CA ASP A 121 -3.45 23.30 -22.66
C ASP A 121 -2.49 23.82 -23.73
N LYS A 122 -1.90 22.90 -24.51
CA LYS A 122 -1.04 23.27 -25.66
C LYS A 122 -1.80 24.12 -26.68
N ARG A 123 -3.05 23.80 -26.98
CA ARG A 123 -3.87 24.59 -27.93
C ARG A 123 -4.16 25.99 -27.38
N VAL A 124 -4.49 26.12 -26.09
CA VAL A 124 -4.73 27.41 -25.44
C VAL A 124 -3.47 28.26 -25.50
N VAL A 125 -2.33 27.72 -25.08
CA VAL A 125 -1.02 28.39 -25.15
C VAL A 125 -0.71 28.85 -26.58
N ASN A 126 -0.93 27.99 -27.57
CA ASN A 126 -0.68 28.33 -28.98
C ASN A 126 -1.64 29.40 -29.51
N ARG A 127 -2.91 29.40 -29.09
CA ARG A 127 -3.87 30.45 -29.44
C ARG A 127 -3.43 31.79 -28.87
N VAL A 128 -3.10 31.84 -27.58
CA VAL A 128 -2.60 33.04 -26.91
C VAL A 128 -1.34 33.56 -27.63
N LYS A 129 -0.36 32.69 -27.91
CA LYS A 129 0.85 33.07 -28.68
C LYS A 129 0.53 33.70 -30.05
N ARG A 130 -0.43 33.15 -30.80
CA ARG A 130 -0.85 33.73 -32.09
C ARG A 130 -1.48 35.10 -31.92
N THR A 131 -2.30 35.29 -30.89
CA THR A 131 -2.89 36.60 -30.58
C THR A 131 -1.78 37.61 -30.31
N TYR A 132 -0.79 37.27 -29.48
CA TYR A 132 0.38 38.14 -29.23
C TYR A 132 1.17 38.45 -30.51
N ASN A 133 1.40 37.47 -31.39
CA ASN A 133 2.12 37.70 -32.64
C ASN A 133 1.36 38.59 -33.64
N ASN A 134 0.04 38.70 -33.49
CA ASN A 134 -0.82 39.50 -34.36
C ASN A 134 -1.19 40.88 -33.75
N ILE A 135 -0.71 41.19 -32.55
CA ILE A 135 -0.91 42.49 -31.91
C ILE A 135 0.18 43.44 -32.42
N ASP A 136 -0.22 44.69 -32.68
CA ASP A 136 0.68 45.77 -33.08
C ASP A 136 1.80 45.96 -32.03
N PRO A 137 3.09 45.96 -32.42
CA PRO A 137 4.21 46.15 -31.50
C PRO A 137 4.09 47.37 -30.58
N ASP A 138 3.46 48.45 -31.05
CA ASP A 138 3.30 49.70 -30.28
C ASP A 138 2.29 49.54 -29.13
N ILE A 139 1.31 48.64 -29.26
CA ILE A 139 0.34 48.31 -28.19
C ILE A 139 0.98 47.38 -27.14
N MET A 140 2.04 46.64 -27.51
CA MET A 140 2.74 45.77 -26.55
C MET A 140 3.52 46.57 -25.51
N ILE A 141 4.01 47.78 -25.80
CA ILE A 141 4.89 48.56 -24.91
C ILE A 141 4.21 48.94 -23.57
N ASP A 142 2.89 49.04 -23.54
CA ASP A 142 2.11 49.39 -22.33
C ASP A 142 1.79 48.19 -21.41
N MET A 143 2.23 46.97 -21.74
CA MET A 143 2.04 45.81 -20.86
C MET A 143 3.12 45.77 -19.77
N PRO A 144 2.78 45.74 -18.47
CA PRO A 144 3.77 45.56 -17.43
C PRO A 144 4.46 44.21 -17.62
N TYR A 145 5.78 44.15 -17.39
CA TYR A 145 6.70 42.99 -17.54
C TYR A 145 7.48 42.81 -18.86
N ILE A 146 7.70 43.85 -19.65
CA ILE A 146 8.55 43.78 -20.85
C ILE A 146 9.93 44.42 -20.59
N THR A 147 10.73 43.77 -19.75
CA THR A 147 12.19 43.85 -19.93
C THR A 147 12.62 42.68 -20.80
N LYS A 148 13.41 42.96 -21.85
CA LYS A 148 13.89 42.03 -22.88
C LYS A 148 14.19 40.63 -22.32
N THR A 149 13.18 39.77 -22.32
CA THR A 149 13.31 38.36 -21.95
C THR A 149 13.06 37.55 -23.21
N GLU A 150 13.76 36.42 -23.32
CA GLU A 150 13.85 35.50 -24.48
C GLU A 150 12.51 34.85 -24.91
N GLY A 151 11.38 35.58 -24.86
CA GLY A 151 10.04 35.03 -25.10
C GLY A 151 9.55 34.06 -24.03
N ARG A 152 10.32 33.84 -22.96
CA ARG A 152 9.97 32.95 -21.84
C ARG A 152 8.94 33.56 -20.88
N TRP A 153 8.74 34.88 -20.93
CA TRP A 153 7.84 35.60 -20.02
C TRP A 153 6.38 35.12 -20.15
N LEU A 154 5.90 34.89 -21.38
CA LEU A 154 4.54 34.41 -21.63
C LEU A 154 4.32 32.99 -21.06
N LYS A 155 5.35 32.14 -21.16
CA LYS A 155 5.32 30.79 -20.60
C LYS A 155 5.30 30.83 -19.07
N ASN A 156 6.10 31.72 -18.47
CA ASN A 156 6.17 31.92 -17.02
C ASN A 156 4.90 32.57 -16.44
N MET A 157 4.28 33.47 -17.19
CA MET A 157 3.01 34.11 -16.82
C MET A 157 1.87 33.08 -16.78
N LEU A 158 1.73 32.26 -17.84
CA LEU A 158 0.70 31.21 -17.91
C LEU A 158 0.93 30.07 -16.89
N SER A 159 2.18 29.81 -16.48
CA SER A 159 2.48 28.84 -15.42
C SER A 159 2.28 29.36 -14.00
N ASN A 160 2.40 30.68 -13.79
CA ASN A 160 2.19 31.33 -12.49
C ASN A 160 0.73 31.74 -12.25
N SER A 161 -0.10 31.83 -13.29
CA SER A 161 -1.55 31.96 -13.14
C SER A 161 -2.17 30.60 -12.84
N SER A 162 -1.95 30.11 -11.61
CA SER A 162 -2.66 28.95 -11.08
C SER A 162 -4.15 29.30 -10.94
N PHE A 163 -4.97 28.75 -11.84
CA PHE A 163 -6.40 28.52 -11.62
C PHE A 163 -6.61 27.04 -11.34
#